data_AF-A0A3C0XMT3-F1
#
_entry.id   AF-A0A3C0XMT3-F1
#
_cell.length_a   1.000
_cell.length_b   1.000
_cell.length_c   1.000
_cell.angle_alpha   90.00
_cell.angle_beta   90.00
_cell.angle_gamma   90.00
#
_symmetry.space_group_name_H-M   'P 1'
#
loop_
_entity.id
_entity.type
_entity.pdbx_description
1 polymer ?
#
loop_
_entity_poly.entity_id
_entity_poly.type
_entity_poly.pdbx_seq_one_letter_code
_entity_poly.pdbx_strand_id
1 'polypeptide(L)'
;MVSTESALVCGDTRLHRRAGWAVNEDRRRGQASVAVVAAQTLGLKLALVVIATIATIVVSRILGPEGRGIYYIPVVAAATIVAFGKLGLEQANVYLYGSQSISADRLGAQSTLVTVVAGSGGIIAMFLLPSLLPAVFGDVPPVLLLLGALAIPLSLHTQFISGLQNLVGQVTLQFRAAIAGGLVQLAALLVLAFTGLVTVAAVMALNLLGGLVTWLWTLRTSVVPPYSVRWDPGLIRQTVGHSLVLHAGLVLFFLHLRVDTFMVKAINGPGAVGIYSLSVVVAETVLLATDSVSIALLPRQVGVAIRDSAQVALRAARINAYLALAFGVALVATGWIAIPLLFGVEFTAAYPPLVALAPGIVFISMQRVCGPPVLRAGTPWLLTGIYAVSLAANISLNLVWIPQFGAVGASMASSISYGLAAALFLGWTSVLAGSTAALRPSRSDAALVLVAITLASRLARRKPLAASER
;
A
#
# COMPACT_ATOMS: atom_id res chain seq x y z
N MET A 1 8.26 -68.40 0.68
CA MET A 1 8.67 -68.39 2.09
C MET A 1 9.95 -67.57 2.19
N VAL A 2 9.89 -66.49 2.97
CA VAL A 2 10.85 -65.38 2.97
C VAL A 2 11.87 -65.57 4.10
N SER A 3 13.15 -65.55 3.74
CA SER A 3 14.32 -65.24 4.59
C SER A 3 15.50 -65.16 3.62
N THR A 4 16.41 -64.19 3.57
CA THR A 4 17.06 -63.24 4.48
C THR A 4 17.47 -62.04 3.57
N GLU A 5 17.78 -60.82 4.00
CA GLU A 5 19.00 -60.42 4.70
C GLU A 5 19.01 -58.88 4.83
N SER A 6 19.56 -58.39 5.92
CA SER A 6 19.72 -56.98 6.29
C SER A 6 21.01 -56.38 5.71
N ALA A 7 20.94 -55.34 4.87
CA ALA A 7 21.98 -54.31 4.74
C ALA A 7 21.56 -53.17 3.77
N LEU A 8 22.01 -51.95 4.08
CA LEU A 8 22.16 -50.79 3.19
C LEU A 8 20.90 -49.95 2.86
N VAL A 9 20.57 -49.03 3.76
CA VAL A 9 20.05 -47.70 3.38
C VAL A 9 20.92 -46.62 4.03
N CYS A 10 22.08 -46.37 3.43
CA CYS A 10 22.83 -45.14 3.62
C CYS A 10 22.84 -44.40 2.29
N GLY A 11 21.68 -43.80 1.95
CA GLY A 11 21.44 -43.05 0.73
C GLY A 11 21.54 -41.55 0.98
N ASP A 12 22.77 -41.04 0.84
CA ASP A 12 23.14 -39.73 0.31
C ASP A 12 22.31 -38.49 0.73
N THR A 13 22.73 -37.86 1.84
CA THR A 13 22.24 -36.56 2.33
C THR A 13 22.79 -35.35 1.55
N ARG A 14 23.39 -35.52 0.36
CA ARG A 14 24.02 -34.41 -0.40
C ARG A 14 23.15 -33.74 -1.46
N LEU A 15 21.89 -34.14 -1.64
CA LEU A 15 21.00 -33.55 -2.67
C LEU A 15 20.04 -32.45 -2.16
N HIS A 16 19.97 -32.17 -0.86
CA HIS A 16 19.10 -31.11 -0.31
C HIS A 16 19.79 -29.74 -0.08
N ARG A 17 21.04 -29.55 -0.52
CA ARG A 17 21.77 -28.26 -0.44
C ARG A 17 21.81 -27.48 -1.78
N ARG A 18 20.70 -27.44 -2.52
CA ARG A 18 20.52 -26.49 -3.64
C ARG A 18 19.19 -25.74 -3.49
N ALA A 19 19.01 -25.07 -2.36
CA ALA A 19 18.14 -23.91 -2.28
C ALA A 19 19.03 -22.67 -2.35
N GLY A 20 18.82 -21.83 -3.36
CA GLY A 20 19.62 -20.63 -3.71
C GLY A 20 19.56 -19.49 -2.68
N TRP A 21 19.71 -19.79 -1.39
CA TRP A 21 19.71 -18.83 -0.29
C TRP A 21 21.12 -18.60 0.28
N ALA A 22 22.14 -19.30 -0.23
CA ALA A 22 23.55 -19.01 0.03
C ALA A 22 23.98 -17.76 -0.77
N VAL A 23 23.38 -16.62 -0.44
CA VAL A 23 23.78 -15.31 -0.94
C VAL A 23 25.13 -14.96 -0.30
N ASN A 24 26.19 -15.03 -1.11
CA ASN A 24 27.41 -14.21 -1.06
C ASN A 24 27.76 -13.64 0.33
N GLU A 25 28.43 -14.44 1.18
CA GLU A 25 28.96 -13.96 2.47
C GLU A 25 29.94 -12.78 2.30
N ASP A 26 30.68 -12.72 1.19
CA ASP A 26 31.65 -11.64 0.93
C ASP A 26 31.01 -10.26 0.68
N ARG A 27 29.75 -10.17 0.26
CA ARG A 27 29.04 -8.87 0.13
C ARG A 27 28.54 -8.30 1.45
N ARG A 28 28.48 -9.10 2.52
CA ARG A 28 27.96 -8.66 3.84
C ARG A 28 28.97 -7.86 4.66
N ARG A 29 30.26 -7.92 4.33
CA ARG A 29 31.35 -7.35 5.15
C ARG A 29 31.38 -5.81 5.24
N GLY A 30 30.61 -5.10 4.41
CA GLY A 30 30.50 -3.63 4.44
C GLY A 30 29.07 -3.08 4.61
N GLN A 31 28.07 -3.94 4.85
CA GLN A 31 26.69 -3.51 4.98
C GLN A 31 26.35 -3.22 6.45
N ALA A 32 25.68 -2.09 6.70
CA ALA A 32 25.14 -1.76 8.02
C ALA A 32 24.30 -2.93 8.55
N SER A 33 24.32 -3.17 9.85
CA SER A 33 23.57 -4.28 10.44
C SER A 33 22.08 -4.20 10.06
N VAL A 34 21.43 -5.36 9.91
CA VAL A 34 20.01 -5.45 9.56
C VAL A 34 19.14 -4.58 10.47
N ALA A 35 19.50 -4.49 11.76
CA ALA A 35 18.84 -3.63 12.74
C ALA A 35 18.98 -2.13 12.42
N VAL A 36 20.17 -1.67 12.00
CA VAL A 36 20.40 -0.27 11.60
C VAL A 36 19.60 0.08 10.35
N VAL A 37 19.59 -0.78 9.34
CA VAL A 37 18.81 -0.56 8.11
C VAL A 37 17.30 -0.52 8.41
N ALA A 38 16.81 -1.42 9.28
CA ALA A 38 15.42 -1.42 9.71
C ALA A 38 15.03 -0.15 10.48
N ALA A 39 15.87 0.29 11.42
CA ALA A 39 15.64 1.52 12.20
C ALA A 39 15.66 2.77 11.31
N GLN A 40 16.63 2.87 10.39
CA GLN A 40 16.69 3.97 9.41
C GLN A 40 15.45 3.98 8.52
N THR A 41 15.03 2.82 8.02
CA THR A 41 13.84 2.68 7.19
C THR A 41 12.58 3.14 7.93
N LEU A 42 12.43 2.76 9.21
CA LEU A 42 11.32 3.20 10.04
C LEU A 42 11.32 4.72 10.24
N GLY A 43 12.47 5.31 10.59
CA GLY A 43 12.60 6.76 10.75
C GLY A 43 12.26 7.55 9.48
N LEU A 44 12.72 7.06 8.32
CA LEU A 44 12.41 7.68 7.03
C LEU A 44 10.93 7.54 6.65
N LYS A 45 10.29 6.39 6.92
CA LYS A 45 8.85 6.21 6.73
C LYS A 45 8.03 7.15 7.61
N LEU A 46 8.42 7.32 8.87
CA LEU A 46 7.77 8.26 9.79
C LEU A 46 7.89 9.70 9.27
N ALA A 47 9.07 10.11 8.80
CA ALA A 47 9.27 11.43 8.20
C ALA A 47 8.37 11.66 6.97
N LEU A 48 8.24 10.66 6.09
CA LEU A 48 7.33 10.71 4.95
C LEU A 48 5.87 10.87 5.35
N VAL A 49 5.43 10.12 6.36
CA VAL A 49 4.05 10.23 6.88
C VAL A 49 3.83 11.65 7.41
N VAL A 50 4.75 12.22 8.18
CA VAL A 50 4.65 13.59 8.69
C VAL A 50 4.54 14.60 7.55
N ILE A 51 5.42 14.53 6.54
CA ILE A 51 5.39 15.42 5.37
C ILE A 51 4.04 15.29 4.63
N ALA A 52 3.59 14.06 4.38
CA ALA A 52 2.33 13.80 3.69
C ALA A 52 1.11 14.28 4.49
N THR A 53 1.13 14.13 5.81
CA THR A 53 0.06 14.62 6.69
C THR A 53 -0.02 16.15 6.67
N ILE A 54 1.11 16.85 6.79
CA ILE A 54 1.15 18.31 6.70
C ILE A 54 0.64 18.78 5.33
N ALA A 55 1.14 18.18 4.24
CA ALA A 55 0.68 18.51 2.90
C ALA A 55 -0.83 18.27 2.74
N THR A 56 -1.35 17.15 3.24
CA THR A 56 -2.79 16.83 3.20
C THR A 56 -3.62 17.85 3.97
N ILE A 57 -3.16 18.29 5.15
CA ILE A 57 -3.83 19.32 5.95
C ILE A 57 -3.89 20.64 5.19
N VAL A 58 -2.76 21.08 4.63
CA VAL A 58 -2.65 22.34 3.88
C VAL A 58 -3.54 22.30 2.64
N VAL A 59 -3.47 21.23 1.84
CA VAL A 59 -4.32 21.05 0.64
C VAL A 59 -5.80 21.06 1.00
N SER A 60 -6.21 20.32 2.03
CA SER A 60 -7.61 20.28 2.46
C SER A 60 -8.10 21.67 2.90
N ARG A 61 -7.33 22.38 3.71
CA ARG A 61 -7.73 23.71 4.21
C ARG A 61 -7.86 24.75 3.12
N ILE A 62 -7.00 24.69 2.10
CA ILE A 62 -7.02 25.68 1.03
C ILE A 62 -8.08 25.37 -0.02
N LEU A 63 -8.24 24.10 -0.40
CA LEU A 63 -9.14 23.71 -1.49
C LEU A 63 -10.58 23.44 -1.06
N GLY A 64 -10.81 23.25 0.24
CA GLY A 64 -12.09 22.76 0.76
C GLY A 64 -12.43 21.34 0.26
N PRO A 65 -13.61 20.80 0.62
CA PRO A 65 -14.02 19.46 0.23
C PRO A 65 -14.13 19.28 -1.29
N GLU A 66 -14.74 20.22 -2.00
CA GLU A 66 -14.95 20.11 -3.44
C GLU A 66 -13.63 20.16 -4.22
N GLY A 67 -12.78 21.15 -3.95
CA GLY A 67 -11.49 21.28 -4.62
C GLY A 67 -10.56 20.09 -4.30
N ARG A 68 -10.60 19.55 -3.08
CA ARG A 68 -9.91 18.30 -2.73
C ARG A 68 -10.42 17.13 -3.56
N GLY A 69 -11.73 17.01 -3.76
CA GLY A 69 -12.33 15.97 -4.58
C GLY A 69 -11.87 16.05 -6.04
N ILE A 70 -11.92 17.24 -6.64
CA ILE A 70 -11.46 17.50 -8.01
C ILE A 70 -9.96 17.17 -8.15
N TYR A 71 -9.14 17.53 -7.17
CA TYR A 71 -7.73 17.16 -7.11
C TYR A 71 -7.52 15.64 -7.02
N TYR A 72 -8.29 14.96 -6.16
CA TYR A 72 -8.04 13.56 -5.82
C TYR A 72 -8.39 12.58 -6.95
N ILE A 73 -9.39 12.90 -7.78
CA ILE A 73 -9.88 12.00 -8.84
C ILE A 73 -8.81 11.67 -9.90
N PRO A 74 -8.12 12.65 -10.53
CA PRO A 74 -7.02 12.36 -11.45
C PRO A 74 -5.85 11.64 -10.77
N VAL A 75 -5.57 11.95 -9.50
CA VAL A 75 -4.48 11.31 -8.74
C VAL A 75 -4.78 9.83 -8.52
N VAL A 76 -5.98 9.49 -8.05
CA VAL A 76 -6.36 8.08 -7.86
C VAL A 76 -6.52 7.36 -9.20
N ALA A 77 -6.97 8.03 -10.26
CA ALA A 77 -7.01 7.47 -11.61
C ALA A 77 -5.60 7.13 -12.13
N ALA A 78 -4.63 8.04 -11.95
CA ALA A 78 -3.24 7.80 -12.30
C ALA A 78 -2.67 6.62 -11.49
N ALA A 79 -2.95 6.57 -10.19
CA ALA A 79 -2.54 5.45 -9.33
C ALA A 79 -3.16 4.11 -9.78
N THR A 80 -4.43 4.10 -10.19
CA THR A 80 -5.09 2.92 -10.78
C THR A 80 -4.37 2.49 -12.05
N ILE A 81 -4.14 3.39 -13.00
CA ILE A 81 -3.45 3.06 -14.26
C ILE A 81 -2.04 2.52 -13.99
N VAL A 82 -1.30 3.13 -13.06
CA VAL A 82 0.01 2.65 -12.60
C VAL A 82 -0.11 1.24 -11.99
N ALA A 83 -1.12 0.96 -11.17
CA ALA A 83 -1.35 -0.36 -10.60
C ALA A 83 -1.55 -1.43 -11.70
N PHE A 84 -2.27 -1.13 -12.78
CA PHE A 84 -2.37 -2.01 -13.94
C PHE A 84 -1.04 -2.13 -14.71
N GLY A 85 -0.36 -1.01 -14.95
CA GLY A 85 0.86 -0.91 -15.75
C GLY A 85 2.11 -1.58 -15.15
N LYS A 86 2.07 -2.01 -13.89
CA LYS A 86 3.17 -2.74 -13.26
C LYS A 86 3.43 -4.14 -13.84
N LEU A 87 2.41 -4.78 -14.42
CA LEU A 87 2.48 -6.11 -15.07
C LEU A 87 3.21 -7.20 -14.26
N GLY A 88 3.21 -7.11 -12.92
CA GLY A 88 3.91 -8.04 -12.03
C GLY A 88 5.44 -7.97 -12.05
N LEU A 89 6.03 -6.92 -12.65
CA LEU A 89 7.48 -6.80 -12.81
C LEU A 89 8.23 -6.80 -11.48
N GLU A 90 7.69 -6.17 -10.44
CA GLU A 90 8.34 -6.10 -9.13
C GLU A 90 8.57 -7.50 -8.54
N GLN A 91 7.55 -8.37 -8.63
CA GLN A 91 7.61 -9.74 -8.11
C GLN A 91 8.47 -10.63 -9.01
N ALA A 92 8.36 -10.46 -10.34
CA ALA A 92 9.21 -11.14 -11.31
C ALA A 92 10.68 -10.81 -11.07
N ASN A 93 11.03 -9.54 -10.85
CA ASN A 93 12.41 -9.10 -10.66
C ASN A 93 13.04 -9.74 -9.41
N VAL A 94 12.28 -9.92 -8.32
CA VAL A 94 12.76 -10.67 -7.14
C VAL A 94 13.15 -12.10 -7.51
N TYR A 95 12.28 -12.80 -8.25
CA TYR A 95 12.53 -14.18 -8.68
C TYR A 95 13.69 -14.28 -9.68
N LEU A 96 13.71 -13.42 -10.70
CA LEU A 96 14.71 -13.43 -11.78
C LEU A 96 16.10 -13.03 -11.27
N TYR A 97 16.17 -12.06 -10.36
CA TYR A 97 17.43 -11.66 -9.73
C TYR A 97 17.94 -12.75 -8.78
N GLY A 98 17.08 -13.27 -7.91
CA GLY A 98 17.47 -14.23 -6.86
C GLY A 98 17.67 -15.67 -7.35
N SER A 99 16.82 -16.16 -8.25
CA SER A 99 16.82 -17.57 -8.69
C SER A 99 17.50 -17.78 -10.04
N GLN A 100 17.35 -16.83 -10.97
CA GLN A 100 17.89 -16.94 -12.34
C GLN A 100 19.19 -16.15 -12.53
N SER A 101 19.70 -15.49 -11.48
CA SER A 101 20.94 -14.71 -11.49
C SER A 101 20.99 -13.65 -12.60
N ILE A 102 19.84 -13.11 -12.99
CA ILE A 102 19.77 -12.05 -14.01
C ILE A 102 20.30 -10.76 -13.39
N SER A 103 21.28 -10.14 -14.06
CA SER A 103 21.89 -8.88 -13.62
C SER A 103 20.84 -7.77 -13.46
N ALA A 104 21.01 -6.95 -12.43
CA ALA A 104 20.14 -5.79 -12.18
C ALA A 104 20.07 -4.85 -13.41
N ASP A 105 21.15 -4.69 -14.17
CA ASP A 105 21.22 -3.85 -15.37
C ASP A 105 20.25 -4.30 -16.46
N ARG A 106 20.19 -5.61 -16.74
CA ARG A 106 19.23 -6.17 -17.70
C ARG A 106 17.79 -6.02 -17.23
N LEU A 107 17.53 -6.20 -15.93
CA LEU A 107 16.20 -5.98 -15.35
C LEU A 107 15.81 -4.49 -15.41
N GLY A 108 16.76 -3.60 -15.16
CA GLY A 108 16.61 -2.15 -15.32
C GLY A 108 16.21 -1.79 -16.73
N ALA A 109 16.93 -2.34 -17.73
CA ALA A 109 16.64 -2.06 -19.12
C ALA A 109 15.23 -2.49 -19.57
N GLN A 110 14.79 -3.66 -19.06
CA GLN A 110 13.41 -4.12 -19.26
C GLN A 110 12.40 -3.24 -18.53
N SER A 111 12.67 -2.87 -17.28
CA SER A 111 11.80 -2.00 -16.49
C SER A 111 11.62 -0.63 -17.15
N THR A 112 12.67 -0.05 -17.72
CA THR A 112 12.60 1.20 -18.48
C THR A 112 11.78 1.02 -19.76
N LEU A 113 11.98 -0.06 -20.52
CA LEU A 113 11.15 -0.39 -21.69
C LEU A 113 9.67 -0.52 -21.33
N VAL A 114 9.34 -1.28 -20.29
CA VAL A 114 7.96 -1.46 -19.83
C VAL A 114 7.37 -0.15 -19.32
N THR A 115 8.18 0.72 -18.68
CA THR A 115 7.75 2.07 -18.31
C THR A 115 7.36 2.89 -19.54
N VAL A 116 8.16 2.87 -20.61
CA VAL A 116 7.83 3.60 -21.84
C VAL A 116 6.53 3.09 -22.42
N VAL A 117 6.38 1.77 -22.60
CA VAL A 117 5.17 1.18 -23.21
C VAL A 117 3.93 1.39 -22.32
N ALA A 118 3.98 0.99 -21.05
CA ALA A 118 2.86 1.09 -20.12
C ALA A 118 2.57 2.54 -19.71
N GLY A 119 3.58 3.39 -19.64
CA GLY A 119 3.45 4.82 -19.37
C GLY A 119 2.78 5.56 -20.53
N SER A 120 3.21 5.34 -21.77
CA SER A 120 2.55 5.89 -22.96
C SER A 120 1.12 5.37 -23.09
N GLY A 121 0.90 4.06 -22.93
CA GLY A 121 -0.45 3.48 -22.90
C GLY A 121 -1.31 4.06 -21.77
N GLY A 122 -0.72 4.33 -20.61
CA GLY A 122 -1.40 4.95 -19.47
C GLY A 122 -1.80 6.41 -19.71
N ILE A 123 -0.96 7.19 -20.39
CA ILE A 123 -1.31 8.55 -20.83
C ILE A 123 -2.52 8.51 -21.76
N ILE A 124 -2.50 7.63 -22.77
CA ILE A 124 -3.62 7.46 -23.69
C ILE A 124 -4.88 7.05 -22.92
N ALA A 125 -4.76 6.06 -22.03
CA ALA A 125 -5.88 5.61 -21.20
C ALA A 125 -6.50 6.75 -20.38
N MET A 126 -5.68 7.62 -19.76
CA MET A 126 -6.16 8.78 -18.99
C MET A 126 -7.04 9.71 -19.83
N PHE A 127 -6.67 9.98 -21.08
CA PHE A 127 -7.46 10.83 -21.98
C PHE A 127 -8.70 10.14 -22.57
N LEU A 128 -8.77 8.80 -22.54
CA LEU A 128 -9.97 8.05 -22.93
C LEU A 128 -11.00 7.95 -21.79
N LEU A 129 -10.60 8.18 -20.54
CA LEU A 129 -11.50 8.05 -19.37
C LEU A 129 -12.76 8.93 -19.44
N PRO A 130 -12.73 10.20 -19.88
CA PRO A 130 -13.96 10.99 -20.03
C PRO A 130 -14.98 10.38 -20.97
N SER A 131 -14.54 9.67 -22.02
CA SER A 131 -15.43 9.01 -22.98
C SER A 131 -15.92 7.65 -22.47
N LEU A 132 -15.06 6.90 -21.77
CA LEU A 132 -15.38 5.56 -21.26
C LEU A 132 -16.23 5.61 -19.97
N LEU A 133 -15.97 6.59 -19.12
CA LEU A 133 -16.57 6.76 -17.80
C LEU A 133 -17.02 8.22 -17.60
N PRO A 134 -17.98 8.72 -18.40
CA PRO A 134 -18.38 10.13 -18.40
C PRO A 134 -18.94 10.59 -17.05
N ALA A 135 -19.62 9.71 -16.31
CA ALA A 135 -20.12 10.02 -14.97
C ALA A 135 -19.00 10.34 -13.95
N VAL A 136 -17.77 9.85 -14.19
CA VAL A 136 -16.64 10.06 -13.28
C VAL A 136 -15.72 11.19 -13.76
N PHE A 137 -15.47 11.24 -15.06
CA PHE A 137 -14.42 12.09 -15.64
C PHE A 137 -14.93 13.14 -16.64
N GLY A 138 -16.22 13.13 -16.98
CA GLY A 138 -16.79 14.03 -18.00
C GLY A 138 -16.73 15.50 -17.62
N ASP A 139 -16.73 15.81 -16.33
CA ASP A 139 -16.62 17.16 -15.78
C ASP A 139 -15.20 17.52 -15.30
N VAL A 140 -14.22 16.61 -15.47
CA VAL A 140 -12.84 16.85 -15.03
C VAL A 140 -12.11 17.70 -16.08
N PRO A 141 -11.55 18.86 -15.71
CA PRO A 141 -10.84 19.72 -16.64
C PRO A 141 -9.67 18.99 -17.33
N PRO A 142 -9.48 19.15 -18.67
CA PRO A 142 -8.41 18.47 -19.41
C PRO A 142 -7.00 18.72 -18.86
N VAL A 143 -6.76 19.91 -18.29
CA VAL A 143 -5.48 20.23 -17.65
C VAL A 143 -5.17 19.32 -16.46
N LEU A 144 -6.18 18.92 -15.68
CA LEU A 144 -5.98 18.01 -14.55
C LEU A 144 -5.74 16.58 -15.04
N LEU A 145 -6.43 16.15 -16.11
CA LEU A 145 -6.16 14.86 -16.75
C LEU A 145 -4.73 14.82 -17.30
N LEU A 146 -4.25 15.90 -17.93
CA LEU A 146 -2.88 16.00 -18.42
C LEU A 146 -1.87 15.90 -17.28
N LEU A 147 -2.04 16.66 -16.19
CA LEU A 147 -1.15 16.60 -15.04
C LEU A 147 -1.12 15.20 -14.40
N GLY A 148 -2.28 14.53 -14.34
CA GLY A 148 -2.38 13.15 -13.85
C GLY A 148 -1.71 12.16 -14.79
N ALA A 149 -1.89 12.32 -16.10
CA ALA A 149 -1.29 11.49 -17.13
C ALA A 149 0.25 11.56 -17.08
N LEU A 150 0.81 12.77 -16.93
CA LEU A 150 2.26 12.97 -16.84
C LEU A 150 2.88 12.32 -15.58
N ALA A 151 2.11 12.16 -14.50
CA ALA A 151 2.57 11.48 -13.30
C ALA A 151 2.71 9.96 -13.47
N ILE A 152 2.01 9.35 -14.43
CA ILE A 152 2.00 7.88 -14.65
C ILE A 152 3.40 7.34 -15.00
N PRO A 153 4.08 7.79 -16.09
CA PRO A 153 5.39 7.26 -16.44
C PRO A 153 6.44 7.54 -15.36
N LEU A 154 6.39 8.71 -14.71
CA LEU A 154 7.29 9.06 -13.60
C LEU A 154 7.11 8.09 -12.42
N SER A 155 5.86 7.80 -12.06
CA SER A 155 5.51 6.92 -10.94
C SER A 155 5.89 5.46 -11.23
N LEU A 156 5.62 4.97 -12.44
CA LEU A 156 6.02 3.61 -12.86
C LEU A 156 7.54 3.44 -12.80
N HIS A 157 8.28 4.38 -13.41
CA HIS A 157 9.73 4.28 -13.46
C HIS A 157 10.34 4.32 -12.06
N THR A 158 9.89 5.28 -11.24
CA THR A 158 10.36 5.44 -9.86
C THR A 158 10.17 4.15 -9.07
N GLN A 159 9.01 3.50 -9.19
CA GLN A 159 8.72 2.25 -8.47
C GLN A 159 9.57 1.09 -8.96
N PHE A 160 9.77 0.94 -10.27
CA PHE A 160 10.63 -0.14 -10.78
C PHE A 160 12.09 0.04 -10.38
N ILE A 161 12.65 1.25 -10.52
CA ILE A 161 14.04 1.52 -10.13
C ILE A 161 14.21 1.37 -8.62
N SER A 162 13.26 1.86 -7.81
CA SER A 162 13.26 1.65 -6.36
C SER A 162 13.19 0.17 -5.99
N GLY A 163 12.41 -0.63 -6.73
CA GLY A 163 12.37 -2.09 -6.60
C GLY A 163 13.74 -2.73 -6.83
N LEU A 164 14.46 -2.31 -7.88
CA LEU A 164 15.82 -2.80 -8.16
C LEU A 164 16.83 -2.33 -7.11
N GLN A 165 16.73 -1.09 -6.63
CA GLN A 165 17.54 -0.58 -5.51
C GLN A 165 17.36 -1.44 -4.25
N ASN A 166 16.11 -1.85 -3.95
CA ASN A 166 15.82 -2.75 -2.84
C ASN A 166 16.51 -4.13 -3.03
N LEU A 167 16.52 -4.68 -4.25
CA LEU A 167 17.19 -5.96 -4.56
C LEU A 167 18.72 -5.92 -4.40
N VAL A 168 19.35 -4.78 -4.67
CA VAL A 168 20.80 -4.59 -4.46
C VAL A 168 21.15 -4.14 -3.03
N GLY A 169 20.17 -4.08 -2.13
CA GLY A 169 20.37 -3.78 -0.69
C GLY A 169 20.30 -2.29 -0.32
N GLN A 170 19.87 -1.42 -1.23
CA GLN A 170 19.81 0.05 -1.03
C GLN A 170 18.41 0.53 -0.64
N VAL A 171 17.84 -0.11 0.39
CA VAL A 171 16.42 0.04 0.77
C VAL A 171 16.04 1.48 1.19
N THR A 172 17.00 2.27 1.65
CA THR A 172 16.75 3.63 2.17
C THR A 172 16.69 4.70 1.09
N LEU A 173 17.22 4.44 -0.12
CA LEU A 173 17.27 5.45 -1.19
C LEU A 173 15.87 5.88 -1.63
N GLN A 174 14.95 4.94 -1.89
CA GLN A 174 13.58 5.26 -2.28
C GLN A 174 12.89 6.24 -1.30
N PHE A 175 13.12 6.07 0.01
CA PHE A 175 12.50 6.95 1.01
C PHE A 175 13.16 8.32 1.05
N ARG A 176 14.48 8.40 0.89
CA ARG A 176 15.19 9.68 0.78
C ARG A 176 14.76 10.46 -0.47
N ALA A 177 14.56 9.77 -1.60
CA ALA A 177 14.02 10.36 -2.82
C ALA A 177 12.65 10.99 -2.58
N ALA A 178 11.75 10.21 -1.96
CA ALA A 178 10.40 10.64 -1.66
C ALA A 178 10.36 11.78 -0.64
N ILE A 179 11.28 11.81 0.33
CA ILE A 179 11.40 12.92 1.29
C ILE A 179 11.84 14.18 0.55
N ALA A 180 12.84 14.09 -0.34
CA ALA A 180 13.30 15.24 -1.11
C ALA A 180 12.17 15.82 -1.98
N GLY A 181 11.44 14.97 -2.71
CA GLY A 181 10.29 15.39 -3.50
C GLY A 181 9.16 15.96 -2.65
N GLY A 182 8.83 15.32 -1.53
CA GLY A 182 7.80 15.76 -0.60
C GLY A 182 8.12 17.10 0.06
N LEU A 183 9.38 17.35 0.43
CA LEU A 183 9.82 18.63 0.98
C LEU A 183 9.75 19.75 -0.06
N VAL A 184 10.17 19.49 -1.30
CA VAL A 184 10.03 20.49 -2.39
C VAL A 184 8.57 20.79 -2.67
N GLN A 185 7.72 19.76 -2.78
CA GLN A 185 6.28 19.93 -2.96
C GLN A 185 5.67 20.76 -1.81
N LEU A 186 5.99 20.41 -0.56
CA LEU A 186 5.45 21.08 0.61
C LEU A 186 5.93 22.54 0.69
N ALA A 187 7.22 22.79 0.46
CA ALA A 187 7.76 24.15 0.46
C ALA A 187 7.09 25.01 -0.62
N ALA A 188 6.97 24.50 -1.85
CA ALA A 188 6.30 25.21 -2.94
C ALA A 188 4.80 25.43 -2.65
N LEU A 189 4.15 24.47 -2.01
CA LEU A 189 2.74 24.58 -1.60
C LEU A 189 2.55 25.67 -0.55
N LEU A 190 3.43 25.75 0.44
CA LEU A 190 3.40 26.79 1.47
C LEU A 190 3.63 28.17 0.84
N VAL A 191 4.62 28.31 -0.05
CA VAL A 191 4.85 29.57 -0.79
C VAL A 191 3.62 29.97 -1.59
N LEU A 192 3.03 29.03 -2.34
CA LEU A 192 1.81 29.31 -3.12
C LEU A 192 0.64 29.72 -2.21
N ALA A 193 0.50 29.06 -1.06
CA ALA A 193 -0.52 29.42 -0.06
C ALA A 193 -0.38 30.87 0.43
N PHE A 194 0.85 31.37 0.62
CA PHE A 194 1.08 32.77 1.01
C PHE A 194 0.70 33.78 -0.06
N THR A 195 0.73 33.39 -1.35
CA THR A 195 0.35 34.31 -2.45
C THR A 195 -1.16 34.48 -2.63
N GLY A 196 -1.98 33.61 -2.04
CA GLY A 196 -3.43 33.59 -2.23
C GLY A 196 -3.90 33.10 -3.61
N LEU A 197 -2.99 32.75 -4.52
CA LEU A 197 -3.31 32.33 -5.90
C LEU A 197 -3.49 30.80 -6.04
N VAL A 198 -4.01 30.15 -5.00
CA VAL A 198 -4.08 28.68 -4.98
C VAL A 198 -5.26 28.20 -5.80
N THR A 199 -4.97 27.40 -6.82
CA THR A 199 -5.97 26.69 -7.63
C THR A 199 -5.72 25.18 -7.56
N VAL A 200 -6.75 24.37 -7.86
CA VAL A 200 -6.63 22.91 -7.93
C VAL A 200 -5.52 22.48 -8.90
N ALA A 201 -5.44 23.14 -10.07
CA ALA A 201 -4.42 22.88 -11.07
C ALA A 201 -3.01 23.21 -10.56
N ALA A 202 -2.84 24.30 -9.82
CA ALA A 202 -1.55 24.64 -9.21
C ALA A 202 -1.12 23.62 -8.16
N VAL A 203 -2.02 23.18 -7.27
CA VAL A 203 -1.73 22.12 -6.28
C VAL A 203 -1.33 20.82 -6.98
N MET A 204 -2.03 20.47 -8.05
CA MET A 204 -1.72 19.27 -8.83
C MET A 204 -0.38 19.38 -9.58
N ALA A 205 -0.04 20.55 -10.13
CA ALA A 205 1.26 20.81 -10.74
C ALA A 205 2.39 20.70 -9.70
N LEU A 206 2.18 21.15 -8.46
CA LEU A 206 3.14 20.97 -7.37
C LEU A 206 3.28 19.49 -6.95
N ASN A 207 2.21 18.70 -7.00
CA ASN A 207 2.31 17.25 -6.80
C ASN A 207 3.15 16.58 -7.90
N LEU A 208 2.94 16.97 -9.16
CA LEU A 208 3.77 16.52 -10.29
C LEU A 208 5.24 16.94 -10.11
N LEU A 209 5.50 18.17 -9.63
CA LEU A 209 6.85 18.65 -9.31
C LEU A 209 7.53 17.78 -8.24
N GLY A 210 6.82 17.46 -7.14
CA GLY A 210 7.34 16.55 -6.11
C GLY A 210 7.64 15.16 -6.66
N GLY A 211 6.78 14.64 -7.53
CA GLY A 211 7.00 13.39 -8.26
C GLY A 211 8.22 13.45 -9.19
N LEU A 212 8.39 14.55 -9.92
CA LEU A 212 9.53 14.78 -10.80
C LEU A 212 10.84 14.84 -10.02
N VAL A 213 10.88 15.56 -8.89
CA VAL A 213 12.07 15.62 -8.01
C VAL A 213 12.40 14.24 -7.45
N THR A 214 11.38 13.49 -7.00
CA THR A 214 11.55 12.11 -6.53
C THR A 214 12.15 11.23 -7.63
N TRP A 215 11.62 11.33 -8.86
CA TRP A 215 12.09 10.58 -10.02
C TRP A 215 13.54 10.95 -10.38
N LEU A 216 13.87 12.24 -10.52
CA LEU A 216 15.22 12.72 -10.81
C LEU A 216 16.23 12.27 -9.76
N TRP A 217 15.87 12.34 -8.47
CA TRP A 217 16.73 11.89 -7.39
C TRP A 217 16.93 10.37 -7.42
N THR A 218 15.88 9.61 -7.72
CA THR A 218 15.94 8.15 -7.88
C THR A 218 16.87 7.76 -9.04
N LEU A 219 16.79 8.47 -10.16
CA LEU A 219 17.69 8.27 -11.30
C LEU A 219 19.14 8.58 -10.95
N ARG A 220 19.39 9.74 -10.32
CA ARG A 220 20.73 10.20 -9.94
C ARG A 220 21.43 9.25 -8.97
N THR A 221 20.66 8.61 -8.09
CA THR A 221 21.18 7.69 -7.07
C THR A 221 21.11 6.23 -7.52
N SER A 222 20.60 5.95 -8.72
CA SER A 222 20.50 4.59 -9.23
C SER A 222 21.87 4.01 -9.52
N VAL A 223 22.17 2.87 -8.91
CA VAL A 223 23.39 2.09 -9.18
C VAL A 223 23.22 1.17 -10.40
N VAL A 224 21.99 1.01 -10.87
CA VAL A 224 21.61 0.29 -12.10
C VAL A 224 21.39 1.34 -13.20
N PRO A 225 21.93 1.21 -14.42
CA PRO A 225 21.80 2.21 -15.48
C PRO A 225 20.31 2.38 -15.86
N PRO A 226 19.66 3.47 -15.42
CA PRO A 226 18.20 3.59 -15.46
C PRO A 226 17.66 4.06 -16.82
N TYR A 227 18.56 4.25 -17.79
CA TYR A 227 18.27 4.83 -19.11
C TYR A 227 18.44 3.83 -20.25
N SER A 228 18.99 2.65 -19.97
CA SER A 228 19.13 1.64 -21.02
C SER A 228 17.75 1.11 -21.39
N VAL A 229 17.42 1.08 -22.67
CA VAL A 229 16.21 0.44 -23.17
C VAL A 229 16.65 -0.78 -23.96
N ARG A 230 16.22 -1.96 -23.52
CA ARG A 230 16.57 -3.21 -24.21
C ARG A 230 15.32 -4.05 -24.43
N TRP A 231 15.06 -4.35 -25.69
CA TRP A 231 14.05 -5.31 -26.09
C TRP A 231 14.60 -6.73 -25.93
N ASP A 232 14.05 -7.48 -24.97
CA ASP A 232 14.40 -8.88 -24.71
C ASP A 232 13.10 -9.70 -24.59
N PRO A 233 12.56 -10.22 -25.71
CA PRO A 233 11.30 -10.98 -25.72
C PRO A 233 11.32 -12.19 -24.78
N GLY A 234 12.48 -12.83 -24.64
CA GLY A 234 12.63 -13.99 -23.78
C GLY A 234 12.44 -13.61 -22.32
N LEU A 235 13.08 -12.52 -21.90
CA LEU A 235 12.92 -11.99 -20.54
C LEU A 235 11.50 -11.50 -20.28
N ILE A 236 10.90 -10.76 -21.21
CA ILE A 236 9.53 -10.26 -21.08
C ILE A 236 8.54 -11.43 -20.93
N ARG A 237 8.67 -12.46 -21.77
CA ARG A 237 7.82 -13.65 -21.69
C ARG A 237 7.98 -14.38 -20.35
N GLN A 238 9.21 -14.49 -19.84
CA GLN A 238 9.47 -15.09 -18.52
C GLN A 238 8.86 -14.25 -17.39
N THR A 239 9.03 -12.92 -17.43
CA THR A 239 8.49 -11.97 -16.45
C THR A 239 6.96 -12.04 -16.40
N VAL A 240 6.31 -11.87 -17.54
CA VAL A 240 4.84 -11.86 -17.63
C VAL A 240 4.28 -13.24 -17.28
N GLY A 241 4.84 -14.32 -17.83
CA GLY A 241 4.36 -15.67 -17.58
C GLY A 241 4.37 -16.10 -16.11
N HIS A 242 5.37 -15.67 -15.33
CA HIS A 242 5.50 -16.05 -13.92
C HIS A 242 4.67 -15.19 -12.97
N SER A 243 4.37 -13.94 -13.34
CA SER A 243 3.83 -12.95 -12.39
C SER A 243 2.42 -12.49 -12.72
N LEU A 244 1.85 -12.83 -13.88
CA LEU A 244 0.54 -12.32 -14.30
C LEU A 244 -0.59 -12.68 -13.32
N VAL A 245 -0.61 -13.92 -12.81
CA VAL A 245 -1.65 -14.36 -11.85
C VAL A 245 -1.56 -13.59 -10.54
N LEU A 246 -0.35 -13.44 -10.01
CA LEU A 246 -0.11 -12.68 -8.78
C LEU A 246 -0.42 -11.19 -8.99
N HIS A 247 -0.04 -10.65 -10.15
CA HIS A 247 -0.34 -9.28 -10.55
C HIS A 247 -1.85 -9.02 -10.61
N ALA A 248 -2.62 -9.93 -11.22
CA ALA A 248 -4.08 -9.83 -11.23
C ALA A 248 -4.65 -9.73 -9.82
N GLY A 249 -4.15 -10.53 -8.87
CA GLY A 249 -4.54 -10.44 -7.46
C GLY A 249 -4.21 -9.10 -6.82
N LEU A 250 -3.03 -8.52 -7.11
CA LEU A 250 -2.63 -7.20 -6.60
C LEU A 250 -3.44 -6.05 -7.21
N VAL A 251 -3.81 -6.15 -8.49
CA VAL A 251 -4.71 -5.19 -9.15
C VAL A 251 -6.10 -5.25 -8.53
N LEU A 252 -6.64 -6.46 -8.33
CA LEU A 252 -7.93 -6.63 -7.67
C LEU A 252 -7.90 -6.11 -6.22
N PHE A 253 -6.81 -6.34 -5.49
CA PHE A 253 -6.63 -5.76 -4.17
C PHE A 253 -6.60 -4.22 -4.23
N PHE A 254 -5.87 -3.63 -5.17
CA PHE A 254 -5.83 -2.18 -5.32
C PHE A 254 -7.22 -1.60 -5.63
N LEU A 255 -7.97 -2.22 -6.56
CA LEU A 255 -9.34 -1.85 -6.88
C LEU A 255 -10.25 -2.02 -5.67
N HIS A 256 -10.09 -3.08 -4.88
CA HIS A 256 -10.86 -3.30 -3.66
C HIS A 256 -10.68 -2.16 -2.63
N LEU A 257 -9.55 -1.45 -2.65
CA LEU A 257 -9.30 -0.30 -1.78
C LEU A 257 -9.75 1.05 -2.35
N ARG A 258 -10.02 1.15 -3.66
CA ARG A 258 -10.15 2.45 -4.35
C ARG A 258 -11.34 2.57 -5.29
N VAL A 259 -12.00 1.46 -5.66
CA VAL A 259 -13.12 1.48 -6.63
C VAL A 259 -14.28 2.33 -6.13
N ASP A 260 -14.54 2.26 -4.83
CA ASP A 260 -15.53 3.06 -4.10
C ASP A 260 -15.38 4.57 -4.33
N THR A 261 -14.15 5.08 -4.45
CA THR A 261 -13.88 6.50 -4.70
C THR A 261 -14.46 6.93 -6.06
N PHE A 262 -14.31 6.10 -7.10
CA PHE A 262 -14.88 6.39 -8.42
C PHE A 262 -16.41 6.28 -8.39
N MET A 263 -16.96 5.32 -7.62
CA MET A 263 -18.41 5.18 -7.46
C MET A 263 -19.03 6.37 -6.72
N VAL A 264 -18.38 6.85 -5.65
CA VAL A 264 -18.78 8.06 -4.91
C VAL A 264 -18.75 9.28 -5.84
N LYS A 265 -17.70 9.42 -6.67
CA LYS A 265 -17.65 10.50 -7.68
C LYS A 265 -18.84 10.41 -8.64
N ALA A 266 -19.08 9.23 -9.21
CA ALA A 266 -20.14 9.03 -10.20
C ALA A 266 -21.54 9.35 -9.66
N ILE A 267 -21.80 9.07 -8.38
CA ILE A 267 -23.14 9.14 -7.79
C ILE A 267 -23.37 10.46 -7.03
N ASN A 268 -22.37 10.95 -6.28
CA ASN A 268 -22.53 12.08 -5.37
C ASN A 268 -21.62 13.28 -5.70
N GLY A 269 -20.77 13.18 -6.72
CA GLY A 269 -19.94 14.28 -7.18
C GLY A 269 -18.64 14.50 -6.38
N PRO A 270 -17.87 15.54 -6.74
CA PRO A 270 -16.51 15.75 -6.24
C PRO A 270 -16.46 16.12 -4.74
N GLY A 271 -17.42 16.91 -4.23
CA GLY A 271 -17.48 17.25 -2.79
C GLY A 271 -17.54 16.01 -1.89
N ALA A 272 -18.36 15.02 -2.26
CA ALA A 272 -18.45 13.75 -1.54
C ALA A 272 -17.13 12.96 -1.58
N VAL A 273 -16.39 13.02 -2.69
CA VAL A 273 -15.05 12.42 -2.82
C VAL A 273 -14.04 13.13 -1.91
N GLY A 274 -14.12 14.45 -1.77
CA GLY A 274 -13.27 15.19 -0.84
C GLY A 274 -13.44 14.75 0.61
N ILE A 275 -14.71 14.60 1.04
CA ILE A 275 -15.08 14.09 2.35
C ILE A 275 -14.63 12.63 2.53
N TYR A 276 -14.96 11.77 1.58
CA TYR A 276 -14.65 10.34 1.65
C TYR A 276 -13.14 10.04 1.62
N SER A 277 -12.41 10.70 0.71
CA SER A 277 -10.96 10.54 0.61
C SER A 277 -10.25 10.98 1.89
N LEU A 278 -10.75 12.01 2.57
CA LEU A 278 -10.20 12.42 3.85
C LEU A 278 -10.43 11.36 4.93
N SER A 279 -11.66 10.82 5.04
CA SER A 279 -11.94 9.77 6.01
C SER A 279 -11.08 8.53 5.79
N VAL A 280 -10.89 8.13 4.53
CA VAL A 280 -10.03 6.98 4.18
C VAL A 280 -8.58 7.25 4.56
N VAL A 281 -8.01 8.42 4.20
CA VAL A 281 -6.63 8.77 4.56
C VAL A 281 -6.41 8.76 6.07
N VAL A 282 -7.37 9.32 6.83
CA VAL A 282 -7.31 9.35 8.30
C VAL A 282 -7.40 7.93 8.87
N ALA A 283 -8.31 7.10 8.36
CA ALA A 283 -8.47 5.70 8.77
C ALA A 283 -7.22 4.85 8.47
N GLU A 284 -6.61 5.04 7.30
CA GLU A 284 -5.41 4.30 6.85
C GLU A 284 -4.18 4.59 7.72
N THR A 285 -4.15 5.69 8.51
CA THR A 285 -3.03 5.96 9.44
C THR A 285 -2.82 4.84 10.46
N VAL A 286 -3.90 4.14 10.84
CA VAL A 286 -3.85 2.96 11.71
C VAL A 286 -2.99 1.85 11.10
N LEU A 287 -2.99 1.72 9.77
CA LEU A 287 -2.26 0.68 9.06
C LEU A 287 -0.74 0.83 9.19
N LEU A 288 -0.24 2.04 9.48
CA LEU A 288 1.18 2.26 9.72
C LEU A 288 1.72 1.40 10.88
N ALA A 289 0.92 1.27 11.95
CA ALA A 289 1.27 0.46 13.10
C ALA A 289 1.23 -1.04 12.76
N THR A 290 0.20 -1.49 12.04
CA THR A 290 0.00 -2.92 11.73
C THR A 290 0.94 -3.41 10.62
N ASP A 291 1.33 -2.54 9.69
CA ASP A 291 2.30 -2.87 8.65
C ASP A 291 3.70 -3.09 9.21
N SER A 292 4.03 -2.41 10.32
CA SER A 292 5.31 -2.63 11.02
C SER A 292 5.43 -4.07 11.53
N VAL A 293 4.34 -4.64 12.05
CA VAL A 293 4.27 -6.06 12.46
C VAL A 293 4.43 -6.98 11.26
N SER A 294 3.72 -6.69 10.16
CA SER A 294 3.81 -7.48 8.92
C SER A 294 5.24 -7.54 8.37
N ILE A 295 5.93 -6.40 8.35
CA ILE A 295 7.32 -6.31 7.88
C ILE A 295 8.27 -7.07 8.80
N ALA A 296 8.14 -6.90 10.11
CA ALA A 296 9.02 -7.55 11.09
C ALA A 296 8.89 -9.08 11.08
N LEU A 297 7.70 -9.61 10.77
CA LEU A 297 7.43 -11.04 10.75
C LEU A 297 7.72 -11.70 9.41
N LEU A 298 7.83 -10.94 8.32
CA LEU A 298 8.04 -11.49 6.98
C LEU A 298 9.23 -12.45 6.89
N PRO A 299 10.44 -12.16 7.42
CA PRO A 299 11.58 -13.09 7.37
C PRO A 299 11.28 -14.42 8.06
N ARG A 300 10.58 -14.37 9.19
CA ARG A 300 10.18 -15.57 9.94
C ARG A 300 9.11 -16.36 9.19
N GLN A 301 8.15 -15.68 8.56
CA GLN A 301 7.11 -16.33 7.75
C GLN A 301 7.70 -17.03 6.54
N VAL A 302 8.73 -16.48 5.88
CA VAL A 302 9.33 -17.13 4.70
C VAL A 302 10.36 -18.21 5.06
N GLY A 303 11.00 -18.11 6.23
CA GLY A 303 12.09 -19.00 6.66
C GLY A 303 11.66 -20.30 7.35
N VAL A 304 10.37 -20.52 7.59
CA VAL A 304 9.84 -21.72 8.28
C VAL A 304 8.93 -22.55 7.39
N ALA A 305 8.57 -23.75 7.83
CA ALA A 305 7.59 -24.60 7.16
C ALA A 305 6.23 -23.90 7.01
N ILE A 306 5.45 -24.24 5.98
CA ILE A 306 4.17 -23.58 5.65
C ILE A 306 3.21 -23.60 6.84
N ARG A 307 3.12 -24.73 7.56
CA ARG A 307 2.27 -24.88 8.75
C ARG A 307 2.66 -23.90 9.86
N ASP A 308 3.95 -23.77 10.16
CA ASP A 308 4.46 -22.85 11.18
C ASP A 308 4.31 -21.40 10.74
N SER A 309 4.52 -21.12 9.45
CA SER A 309 4.30 -19.80 8.86
C SER A 309 2.84 -19.38 9.02
N ALA A 310 1.89 -20.29 8.80
CA ALA A 310 0.47 -20.06 8.99
C ALA A 310 0.13 -19.81 10.46
N GLN A 311 0.70 -20.57 11.40
CA GLN A 311 0.52 -20.30 12.84
C GLN A 311 1.06 -18.93 13.26
N VAL A 312 2.23 -18.53 12.74
CA VAL A 312 2.79 -17.19 12.98
C VAL A 312 1.86 -16.11 12.42
N ALA A 313 1.32 -16.30 11.21
CA ALA A 313 0.38 -15.37 10.60
C ALA A 313 -0.91 -15.20 11.41
N LEU A 314 -1.51 -16.30 11.91
CA LEU A 314 -2.73 -16.23 12.74
C LEU A 314 -2.50 -15.48 14.05
N ARG A 315 -1.34 -15.70 14.71
CA ARG A 315 -0.96 -14.93 15.91
C ARG A 315 -0.76 -13.45 15.59
N ALA A 316 -0.11 -13.15 14.47
CA ALA A 316 0.08 -11.78 14.00
C ALA A 316 -1.25 -11.11 13.67
N ALA A 317 -2.21 -11.84 13.08
CA ALA A 317 -3.52 -11.32 12.73
C ALA A 317 -4.27 -10.89 13.99
N ARG A 318 -4.18 -11.70 15.06
CA ARG A 318 -4.73 -11.36 16.38
C ARG A 318 -4.07 -10.12 16.98
N ILE A 319 -2.75 -10.01 16.93
CA ILE A 319 -2.02 -8.83 17.41
C ILE A 319 -2.42 -7.58 16.61
N ASN A 320 -2.46 -7.69 15.28
CA ASN A 320 -2.90 -6.61 14.39
C ASN A 320 -4.34 -6.19 14.67
N ALA A 321 -5.23 -7.13 14.98
CA ALA A 321 -6.60 -6.82 15.38
C ALA A 321 -6.63 -5.95 16.65
N TYR A 322 -5.84 -6.30 17.67
CA TYR A 322 -5.77 -5.51 18.91
C TYR A 322 -5.13 -4.14 18.69
N LEU A 323 -4.07 -4.05 17.91
CA LEU A 323 -3.43 -2.78 17.56
C LEU A 323 -4.39 -1.89 16.77
N ALA A 324 -5.00 -2.43 15.71
CA ALA A 324 -5.95 -1.70 14.87
C ALA A 324 -7.19 -1.27 15.66
N LEU A 325 -7.69 -2.11 16.58
CA LEU A 325 -8.80 -1.74 17.46
C LEU A 325 -8.39 -0.62 18.42
N ALA A 326 -7.23 -0.71 19.06
CA ALA A 326 -6.77 0.32 19.99
C ALA A 326 -6.58 1.68 19.30
N PHE A 327 -5.88 1.71 18.17
CA PHE A 327 -5.68 2.93 17.40
C PHE A 327 -6.97 3.42 16.74
N GLY A 328 -7.81 2.52 16.23
CA GLY A 328 -9.10 2.84 15.63
C GLY A 328 -10.07 3.47 16.64
N VAL A 329 -10.15 2.92 17.85
CA VAL A 329 -10.95 3.51 18.95
C VAL A 329 -10.41 4.88 19.33
N ALA A 330 -9.08 5.03 19.47
CA ALA A 330 -8.49 6.34 19.76
C ALA A 330 -8.79 7.37 18.66
N LEU A 331 -8.73 6.94 17.39
CA LEU A 331 -9.03 7.78 16.24
C LEU A 331 -10.50 8.18 16.17
N VAL A 332 -11.43 7.26 16.44
CA VAL A 332 -12.87 7.56 16.51
C VAL A 332 -13.17 8.49 17.69
N ALA A 333 -12.61 8.20 18.87
CA ALA A 333 -12.84 9.00 20.08
C ALA A 333 -12.32 10.44 19.96
N THR A 334 -11.23 10.66 19.21
CA THR A 334 -10.63 11.99 19.00
C THR A 334 -11.05 12.64 17.69
N GLY A 335 -11.58 11.87 16.73
CA GLY A 335 -11.82 12.30 15.35
C GLY A 335 -12.82 13.45 15.22
N TRP A 336 -13.84 13.49 16.09
CA TRP A 336 -14.84 14.56 16.09
C TRP A 336 -14.24 15.94 16.41
N ILE A 337 -13.14 16.00 17.17
CA ILE A 337 -12.37 17.23 17.42
C ILE A 337 -11.26 17.39 16.38
N ALA A 338 -10.51 16.31 16.14
CA ALA A 338 -9.29 16.36 15.34
C ALA A 338 -9.57 16.72 13.88
N ILE A 339 -10.67 16.22 13.29
CA ILE A 339 -11.01 16.50 11.90
C ILE A 339 -11.28 18.00 11.67
N PRO A 340 -12.23 18.66 12.36
CA PRO A 340 -12.47 20.08 12.14
C PRO A 340 -11.27 20.94 12.56
N LEU A 341 -10.54 20.55 13.61
CA LEU A 341 -9.36 21.28 14.07
C LEU A 341 -8.22 21.23 13.04
N LEU A 342 -7.94 20.08 12.44
CA LEU A 342 -6.82 19.94 11.51
C LEU A 342 -7.21 20.36 10.09
N PHE A 343 -8.35 19.89 9.58
CA PHE A 343 -8.72 20.04 8.18
C PHE A 343 -9.71 21.17 7.91
N GLY A 344 -10.38 21.70 8.93
CA GLY A 344 -11.38 22.77 8.83
C GLY A 344 -12.81 22.27 9.05
N VAL A 345 -13.70 23.19 9.43
CA VAL A 345 -15.09 22.88 9.82
C VAL A 345 -15.91 22.25 8.69
N GLU A 346 -15.59 22.57 7.44
CA GLU A 346 -16.22 21.99 6.24
C GLU A 346 -15.99 20.49 6.12
N PHE A 347 -14.93 19.96 6.75
CA PHE A 347 -14.62 18.53 6.75
C PHE A 347 -15.28 17.76 7.90
N THR A 348 -16.13 18.38 8.72
CA THR A 348 -16.86 17.69 9.80
C THR A 348 -17.65 16.48 9.27
N ALA A 349 -18.18 16.57 8.05
CA ALA A 349 -18.88 15.48 7.38
C ALA A 349 -17.99 14.25 7.07
N ALA A 350 -16.67 14.33 7.23
CA ALA A 350 -15.76 13.18 7.10
C ALA A 350 -15.74 12.28 8.34
N TYR A 351 -16.29 12.74 9.48
CA TYR A 351 -16.33 11.95 10.70
C TYR A 351 -17.24 10.70 10.59
N PRO A 352 -18.50 10.78 10.12
CA PRO A 352 -19.34 9.58 10.02
C PRO A 352 -18.78 8.49 9.08
N PRO A 353 -18.25 8.81 7.87
CA PRO A 353 -17.54 7.83 7.04
C PRO A 353 -16.33 7.20 7.76
N LEU A 354 -15.54 7.98 8.51
CA LEU A 354 -14.43 7.46 9.29
C LEU A 354 -14.89 6.42 10.33
N VAL A 355 -15.97 6.71 11.06
CA VAL A 355 -16.54 5.77 12.04
C VAL A 355 -17.03 4.50 11.34
N ALA A 356 -17.72 4.63 10.21
CA ALA A 356 -18.21 3.50 9.44
C ALA A 356 -17.09 2.63 8.83
N LEU A 357 -15.93 3.22 8.54
CA LEU A 357 -14.76 2.54 7.98
C LEU A 357 -13.87 1.87 9.05
N ALA A 358 -13.95 2.32 10.30
CA ALA A 358 -13.08 1.84 11.39
C ALA A 358 -13.10 0.31 11.58
N PRO A 359 -14.25 -0.41 11.52
CA PRO A 359 -14.27 -1.87 11.56
C PRO A 359 -13.50 -2.50 10.38
N GLY A 360 -13.64 -1.93 9.18
CA GLY A 360 -12.90 -2.33 7.99
C GLY A 360 -11.39 -2.26 8.16
N ILE A 361 -10.89 -1.22 8.81
CA ILE A 361 -9.46 -1.07 9.12
C ILE A 361 -8.93 -2.19 10.01
N VAL A 362 -9.74 -2.67 10.96
CA VAL A 362 -9.38 -3.84 11.78
C VAL A 362 -9.27 -5.08 10.89
N PHE A 363 -10.27 -5.33 10.04
CA PHE A 363 -10.29 -6.49 9.16
C PHE A 363 -9.15 -6.50 8.13
N ILE A 364 -8.87 -5.38 7.47
CA ILE A 364 -7.76 -5.29 6.51
C ILE A 364 -6.40 -5.53 7.20
N SER A 365 -6.24 -5.06 8.43
CA SER A 365 -5.02 -5.28 9.22
C SER A 365 -4.78 -6.76 9.54
N MET A 366 -5.86 -7.54 9.72
CA MET A 366 -5.80 -8.99 9.95
C MET A 366 -5.41 -9.76 8.69
N GLN A 367 -6.00 -9.46 7.53
CA GLN A 367 -5.70 -10.22 6.31
C GLN A 367 -4.27 -10.03 5.79
N ARG A 368 -3.69 -8.84 5.95
CA ARG A 368 -2.36 -8.51 5.37
C ARG A 368 -1.25 -9.47 5.82
N VAL A 369 -1.26 -9.88 7.09
CA VAL A 369 -0.28 -10.82 7.65
C VAL A 369 -0.49 -12.28 7.21
N CYS A 370 -1.69 -12.61 6.71
CA CYS A 370 -2.02 -13.93 6.16
C CYS A 370 -1.57 -14.10 4.70
N GLY A 371 -1.26 -13.02 3.98
CA GLY A 371 -0.83 -13.06 2.58
C GLY A 371 0.38 -13.97 2.33
N PRO A 372 1.52 -13.83 3.06
CA PRO A 372 2.72 -14.63 2.81
C PRO A 372 2.54 -16.15 2.87
N PRO A 373 1.95 -16.77 3.92
CA PRO A 373 1.72 -18.22 3.93
C PRO A 373 0.76 -18.69 2.82
N VAL A 374 -0.29 -17.90 2.51
CA VAL A 374 -1.23 -18.23 1.41
C VAL A 374 -0.51 -18.21 0.06
N LEU A 375 0.31 -17.20 -0.20
CA LEU A 375 1.09 -17.11 -1.43
C LEU A 375 2.11 -18.25 -1.54
N ARG A 376 2.79 -18.59 -0.42
CA ARG A 376 3.77 -19.69 -0.36
C ARG A 376 3.16 -21.07 -0.53
N ALA A 377 1.87 -21.26 -0.23
CA ALA A 377 1.17 -22.52 -0.44
C ALA A 377 0.97 -22.85 -1.94
N GLY A 378 1.48 -22.01 -2.86
CA GLY A 378 1.54 -22.30 -4.29
C GLY A 378 0.26 -21.95 -5.05
N THR A 379 -0.63 -21.17 -4.46
CA THR A 379 -1.93 -20.82 -5.05
C THR A 379 -2.12 -19.31 -5.21
N PRO A 380 -1.35 -18.61 -6.08
CA PRO A 380 -1.63 -17.21 -6.43
C PRO A 380 -3.09 -16.98 -6.86
N TRP A 381 -3.70 -17.96 -7.53
CA TRP A 381 -5.12 -17.97 -7.90
C TRP A 381 -6.07 -17.81 -6.73
N LEU A 382 -5.70 -18.34 -5.57
CA LEU A 382 -6.53 -18.25 -4.39
C LEU A 382 -6.55 -16.83 -3.83
N LEU A 383 -5.38 -16.19 -3.75
CA LEU A 383 -5.29 -14.77 -3.38
C LEU A 383 -6.11 -13.92 -4.36
N THR A 384 -5.97 -14.16 -5.66
CA THR A 384 -6.74 -13.48 -6.70
C THR A 384 -8.24 -13.72 -6.55
N GLY A 385 -8.67 -14.95 -6.27
CA GLY A 385 -10.07 -15.30 -6.06
C GLY A 385 -10.67 -14.63 -4.82
N ILE A 386 -9.94 -14.57 -3.70
CA ILE A 386 -10.38 -13.88 -2.48
C ILE A 386 -10.62 -12.39 -2.77
N TYR A 387 -9.69 -11.72 -3.45
CA TYR A 387 -9.87 -10.31 -3.81
C TYR A 387 -10.95 -10.10 -4.87
N ALA A 388 -11.13 -11.02 -5.82
CA ALA A 388 -12.21 -10.95 -6.80
C ALA A 388 -13.58 -11.00 -6.11
N VAL A 389 -13.80 -11.98 -5.23
CA VAL A 389 -15.05 -12.13 -4.48
C VAL A 389 -15.29 -10.93 -3.56
N SER A 390 -14.24 -10.44 -2.89
CA SER A 390 -14.36 -9.30 -1.98
C SER A 390 -14.63 -7.99 -2.71
N LEU A 391 -14.00 -7.79 -3.88
CA LEU A 391 -14.28 -6.65 -4.77
C LEU A 391 -15.71 -6.71 -5.32
N ALA A 392 -16.18 -7.88 -5.74
CA ALA A 392 -17.55 -8.05 -6.23
C ALA A 392 -18.59 -7.75 -5.14
N ALA A 393 -18.34 -8.17 -3.90
CA ALA A 393 -19.16 -7.81 -2.75
C ALA A 393 -19.11 -6.29 -2.49
N ASN A 394 -17.92 -5.68 -2.54
CA ASN A 394 -17.76 -4.23 -2.36
C ASN A 394 -18.56 -3.43 -3.38
N ILE A 395 -18.43 -3.75 -4.67
CA ILE A 395 -19.16 -3.07 -5.76
C ILE A 395 -20.67 -3.25 -5.58
N SER A 396 -21.13 -4.48 -5.31
CA SER A 396 -22.55 -4.76 -5.09
C SER A 396 -23.14 -3.94 -3.93
N LEU A 397 -22.43 -3.88 -2.80
CA LEU A 397 -22.87 -3.09 -1.65
C LEU A 397 -22.83 -1.58 -1.93
N ASN A 398 -21.81 -1.11 -2.64
CA ASN A 398 -21.69 0.29 -3.03
C ASN A 398 -22.82 0.75 -3.94
N LEU A 399 -23.25 -0.08 -4.90
CA LEU A 399 -24.39 0.23 -5.77
C LEU A 399 -25.70 0.44 -5.00
N VAL A 400 -25.86 -0.24 -3.85
CA VAL A 400 -27.06 -0.13 -3.01
C VAL A 400 -26.94 1.00 -1.98
N TRP A 401 -25.78 1.16 -1.34
CA TRP A 401 -25.61 2.05 -0.19
C TRP A 401 -25.09 3.44 -0.51
N ILE A 402 -24.34 3.64 -1.59
CA ILE A 402 -23.90 4.99 -1.96
C ILE A 402 -25.08 5.90 -2.32
N PRO A 403 -26.10 5.46 -3.09
CA PRO A 403 -27.26 6.31 -3.37
C PRO A 403 -28.03 6.74 -2.12
N GLN A 404 -28.05 5.91 -1.07
CA GLN A 404 -28.82 6.15 0.15
C GLN A 404 -28.03 6.90 1.22
N PHE A 405 -26.74 6.59 1.38
CA PHE A 405 -25.91 7.04 2.50
C PHE A 405 -24.62 7.76 2.05
N GLY A 406 -24.41 7.97 0.75
CA GLY A 406 -23.23 8.65 0.20
C GLY A 406 -21.90 8.05 0.66
N ALA A 407 -21.00 8.90 1.13
CA ALA A 407 -19.67 8.52 1.65
C ALA A 407 -19.73 7.55 2.85
N VAL A 408 -20.79 7.61 3.66
CA VAL A 408 -20.99 6.66 4.77
C VAL A 408 -21.31 5.28 4.22
N GLY A 409 -22.17 5.19 3.20
CA GLY A 409 -22.49 3.96 2.49
C GLY A 409 -21.26 3.29 1.88
N ALA A 410 -20.39 4.09 1.26
CA ALA A 410 -19.10 3.61 0.74
C ALA A 410 -18.21 3.00 1.85
N SER A 411 -18.12 3.69 2.99
CA SER A 411 -17.36 3.22 4.14
C SER A 411 -17.90 1.92 4.73
N MET A 412 -19.23 1.78 4.81
CA MET A 412 -19.90 0.55 5.27
C MET A 412 -19.65 -0.62 4.32
N ALA A 413 -19.78 -0.41 3.01
CA ALA A 413 -19.50 -1.41 1.99
C ALA A 413 -18.04 -1.88 2.05
N SER A 414 -17.10 -0.95 2.21
CA SER A 414 -15.68 -1.24 2.40
C SER A 414 -15.44 -2.04 3.68
N SER A 415 -16.02 -1.66 4.82
CA SER A 415 -15.92 -2.44 6.07
C SER A 415 -16.40 -3.89 5.93
N ILE A 416 -17.55 -4.14 5.29
CA ILE A 416 -18.06 -5.50 5.11
C ILE A 416 -17.21 -6.30 4.14
N SER A 417 -16.82 -5.69 3.02
CA SER A 417 -15.99 -6.38 2.02
C SER A 417 -14.58 -6.69 2.54
N TYR A 418 -14.01 -5.84 3.42
CA TYR A 418 -12.75 -6.13 4.12
C TYR A 418 -12.94 -7.24 5.15
N GLY A 419 -14.09 -7.27 5.83
CA GLY A 419 -14.47 -8.37 6.71
C GLY A 419 -14.56 -9.71 5.99
N LEU A 420 -15.17 -9.73 4.79
CA LEU A 420 -15.22 -10.92 3.93
C LEU A 420 -13.82 -11.39 3.52
N ALA A 421 -12.97 -10.48 3.04
CA ALA A 421 -11.58 -10.79 2.70
C ALA A 421 -10.82 -11.37 3.91
N ALA A 422 -10.95 -10.74 5.08
CA ALA A 422 -10.35 -11.21 6.32
C ALA A 422 -10.84 -12.61 6.71
N ALA A 423 -12.14 -12.87 6.65
CA ALA A 423 -12.70 -14.18 6.94
C ALA A 423 -12.13 -15.27 6.02
N LEU A 424 -12.05 -15.00 4.71
CA LEU A 424 -11.50 -15.94 3.74
C LEU A 424 -10.00 -16.19 3.96
N PHE A 425 -9.20 -15.13 4.16
CA PHE A 425 -7.77 -15.27 4.44
C PHE A 425 -7.50 -16.02 5.75
N LEU A 426 -8.25 -15.71 6.81
CA LEU A 426 -8.11 -16.38 8.11
C LEU A 426 -8.55 -17.83 8.05
N GLY A 427 -9.66 -18.13 7.37
CA GLY A 427 -10.16 -19.50 7.18
C GLY A 427 -9.11 -20.38 6.51
N TRP A 428 -8.55 -19.91 5.40
CA TRP A 428 -7.49 -20.64 4.70
C TRP A 428 -6.17 -20.72 5.44
N THR A 429 -5.76 -19.66 6.11
CA THR A 429 -4.57 -19.72 6.96
C THR A 429 -4.78 -20.72 8.11
N SER A 430 -6.00 -20.86 8.63
CA SER A 430 -6.33 -21.85 9.66
C SER A 430 -6.27 -23.29 9.13
N VAL A 431 -6.72 -23.52 7.89
CA VAL A 431 -6.56 -24.81 7.21
C VAL A 431 -5.07 -25.14 7.04
N LEU A 432 -4.25 -24.19 6.57
CA LEU A 432 -2.80 -24.39 6.44
C LEU A 432 -2.09 -24.65 7.78
N ALA A 433 -2.55 -24.02 8.86
CA ALA A 433 -2.03 -24.23 10.21
C ALA A 433 -2.46 -25.59 10.81
N GLY A 434 -3.57 -26.16 10.31
CA GLY A 434 -4.25 -27.31 10.89
C GLY A 434 -4.93 -27.03 12.23
N SER A 435 -5.17 -25.75 12.57
CA SER A 435 -5.78 -25.34 13.84
C SER A 435 -6.17 -23.86 13.83
N THR A 436 -7.24 -23.52 14.55
CA THR A 436 -7.63 -22.14 14.89
C THR A 436 -7.12 -21.70 16.27
N ALA A 437 -6.40 -22.56 17.00
CA ALA A 437 -5.94 -22.27 18.36
C ALA A 437 -5.08 -21.01 18.45
N ALA A 438 -4.32 -20.71 17.39
CA ALA A 438 -3.51 -19.49 17.29
C ALA A 438 -4.34 -18.18 17.27
N LEU A 439 -5.63 -18.25 16.90
CA LEU A 439 -6.56 -17.10 16.97
C LEU A 439 -7.16 -16.91 18.35
N ARG A 440 -7.15 -17.94 19.22
CA ARG A 440 -7.73 -17.83 20.56
C ARG A 440 -6.93 -16.85 21.42
N PRO A 441 -7.59 -15.97 22.19
CA PRO A 441 -6.91 -15.05 23.10
C PRO A 441 -5.94 -15.80 24.03
N SER A 442 -4.72 -15.29 24.15
CA SER A 442 -3.68 -15.77 25.06
C SER A 442 -3.61 -14.87 26.28
N ARG A 443 -3.17 -15.41 27.43
CA ARG A 443 -2.88 -14.61 28.64
C ARG A 443 -1.81 -13.54 28.39
N SER A 444 -0.91 -13.77 27.43
CA SER A 444 0.08 -12.76 26.99
C SER A 444 -0.56 -11.57 26.26
N ASP A 445 -1.76 -11.72 25.71
CA ASP A 445 -2.45 -10.65 24.99
C ASP A 445 -3.04 -9.61 25.94
N ALA A 446 -3.36 -10.00 27.19
CA ALA A 446 -3.81 -9.08 28.21
C ALA A 446 -2.77 -7.99 28.49
N ALA A 447 -1.47 -8.32 28.44
CA ALA A 447 -0.40 -7.34 28.58
C ALA A 447 -0.36 -6.34 27.41
N LEU A 448 -0.58 -6.81 26.17
CA LEU A 448 -0.67 -5.93 24.99
C LEU A 448 -1.87 -4.97 25.08
N VAL A 449 -3.02 -5.47 25.52
CA VAL A 449 -4.23 -4.66 25.74
C VAL A 449 -4.01 -3.65 26.86
N LEU A 450 -3.37 -4.04 27.98
CA LEU A 450 -2.98 -3.14 29.08
C LEU A 450 -2.02 -2.04 28.63
N VAL A 451 -1.04 -2.36 27.78
CA VAL A 451 -0.14 -1.37 27.19
C VAL A 451 -0.91 -0.39 26.29
N ALA A 452 -1.83 -0.89 25.46
CA ALA A 452 -2.66 -0.02 24.61
C ALA A 452 -3.56 0.91 25.45
N ILE A 453 -4.20 0.38 26.49
CA ILE A 453 -5.07 1.15 27.40
C ILE A 453 -4.25 2.19 28.21
N THR A 454 -3.06 1.83 28.69
CA THR A 454 -2.20 2.77 29.42
C THR A 454 -1.67 3.89 28.53
N LEU A 455 -1.35 3.62 27.26
CA LEU A 455 -1.02 4.65 26.27
C LEU A 455 -2.21 5.57 25.97
N ALA A 456 -3.39 5.00 25.73
CA ALA A 456 -4.62 5.76 25.45
C ALA A 456 -5.02 6.67 26.64
N SER A 457 -4.97 6.14 27.86
CA SER A 457 -5.29 6.91 29.07
C SER A 457 -4.25 8.00 29.39
N ARG A 458 -2.96 7.79 29.08
CA ARG A 458 -1.92 8.84 29.20
C ARG A 458 -2.13 9.98 28.20
N LEU A 459 -2.57 9.67 26.98
CA LEU A 459 -2.91 10.68 25.97
C LEU A 459 -4.18 11.45 26.35
N ALA A 460 -5.22 10.77 26.85
CA ALA A 460 -6.45 11.41 27.30
C ALA A 460 -6.28 12.30 28.55
N ARG A 461 -5.29 12.00 29.41
CA ARG A 461 -4.99 12.81 30.61
C ARG A 461 -4.12 14.04 30.34
N ARG A 462 -3.53 14.19 29.14
CA ARG A 462 -2.88 15.44 28.74
C ARG A 462 -3.97 16.46 28.37
N LYS A 463 -4.43 17.25 29.35
CA LYS A 463 -5.28 18.43 29.10
C LYS A 463 -4.62 19.33 28.05
N PRO A 464 -5.39 20.00 27.17
CA PRO A 464 -4.85 21.05 26.34
C PRO A 464 -4.25 22.11 27.26
N LEU A 465 -3.00 22.50 27.00
CA LEU A 465 -2.41 23.69 27.61
C LEU A 465 -3.36 24.85 27.29
N ALA A 466 -4.10 25.32 28.30
CA ALA A 466 -4.87 26.53 28.21
C ALA A 466 -3.90 27.62 27.74
N ALA A 467 -4.20 28.22 26.59
CA ALA A 467 -3.55 29.44 26.16
C ALA A 467 -3.82 30.48 27.25
N SER A 468 -2.83 30.72 28.10
CA SER A 468 -2.84 31.81 29.04
C SER A 468 -2.79 33.11 28.23
N GLU A 469 -3.84 33.91 28.38
CA GLU A 469 -3.87 35.32 28.04
C GLU A 469 -2.56 36.00 28.42
N ARG A 470 -1.89 36.62 27.43
CA ARG A 470 -1.12 37.84 27.58
C ARG A 470 -1.22 38.65 26.30
#